data_AF-A0A3M1G6U7-F1
#
_entry.id   AF-A0A3M1G6U7-F1
#
_cell.length_a   1.000
_cell.length_b   1.000
_cell.length_c   1.000
_cell.angle_alpha   90.00
_cell.angle_beta   90.00
_cell.angle_gamma   90.00
#
_symmetry.space_group_name_H-M   'P 1'
#
loop_
_entity.id
_entity.type
_entity.pdbx_description
1 polymer ?
#
loop_
_entity_poly.entity_id
_entity_poly.type
_entity_poly.pdbx_seq_one_letter_code
_entity_poly.pdbx_strand_id
1 'polypeptide(L)'
;MLKRLEESKGEFEYNLGEIFLSFTPQNEAQVRLTAERIVERIKNGAPFEAYARQFSESATAAVGGDMGWMAESQLNADTRLAVRDMRVNTVTEPLRTAGGYQILYLRDRRRILSADPLDQQLHLKQMFWAAANAEATDKSAMVAAIQRKLPARIACDDVEATAKALGASQAGEVGTLRLRDLPPELRDQLENLDAGDVAPPIGFPTGVRALVVCERREPQVAAPTYDDIYNQLSQQRLSMMARRYLRDLRRDAIVDYR
;
A
#
# COMPACT_ATOMS: atom_id res chain seq x y z
N MET A 1 2.51 9.89 -22.89
CA MET A 1 2.25 9.20 -21.61
C MET A 1 3.52 9.12 -20.79
N LEU A 2 4.64 8.61 -21.33
CA LEU A 2 5.98 8.67 -20.71
C LEU A 2 6.36 10.07 -20.18
N LYS A 3 6.38 11.08 -21.06
CA LYS A 3 6.64 12.48 -20.65
C LYS A 3 5.74 12.97 -19.51
N ARG A 4 4.46 12.54 -19.53
CA ARG A 4 3.46 12.91 -18.53
C ARG A 4 3.72 12.22 -17.18
N LEU A 5 4.24 11.00 -17.19
CA LEU A 5 4.64 10.23 -16.00
C LEU A 5 5.94 10.76 -15.40
N GLU A 6 6.88 11.21 -16.22
CA GLU A 6 8.13 11.87 -15.76
C GLU A 6 7.84 13.25 -15.16
N GLU A 7 6.96 14.03 -15.76
CA GLU A 7 6.52 15.34 -15.27
C GLU A 7 5.78 15.27 -13.93
N SER A 8 5.11 14.14 -13.65
CA SER A 8 4.37 13.90 -12.41
C SER A 8 5.14 13.02 -11.40
N LYS A 9 6.43 12.77 -11.62
CA LYS A 9 7.27 11.98 -10.70
C LYS A 9 7.22 12.53 -9.27
N GLY A 10 6.98 11.65 -8.29
CA GLY A 10 6.85 11.99 -6.87
C GLY A 10 5.47 12.48 -6.44
N GLU A 11 4.58 12.74 -7.40
CA GLU A 11 3.18 13.09 -7.15
C GLU A 11 2.39 11.86 -6.68
N PHE A 12 1.36 12.05 -5.86
CA PHE A 12 0.46 10.97 -5.51
C PHE A 12 -0.53 10.66 -6.65
N GLU A 13 -0.76 9.37 -6.89
CA GLU A 13 -1.93 8.87 -7.59
C GLU A 13 -2.87 8.20 -6.60
N TYR A 14 -4.15 8.44 -6.78
CA TYR A 14 -5.23 7.88 -5.97
C TYR A 14 -6.11 7.03 -6.87
N ASN A 15 -6.36 5.78 -6.48
CA ASN A 15 -7.37 4.95 -7.11
C ASN A 15 -8.69 5.23 -6.43
N LEU A 16 -9.59 5.94 -7.13
CA LEU A 16 -10.80 6.50 -6.53
C LEU A 16 -12.06 5.82 -7.05
N GLY A 17 -13.02 5.63 -6.15
CA GLY A 17 -14.42 5.41 -6.48
C GLY A 17 -15.25 6.65 -6.18
N GLU A 18 -16.32 6.89 -6.92
CA GLU A 18 -17.27 7.97 -6.67
C GLU A 18 -18.74 7.51 -6.59
N ILE A 19 -19.49 8.21 -5.75
CA ILE A 19 -20.96 8.26 -5.78
C ILE A 19 -21.34 9.74 -5.89
N PHE A 20 -22.12 10.08 -6.91
CA PHE A 20 -22.64 11.44 -7.08
C PHE A 20 -24.16 11.43 -6.97
N LEU A 21 -24.72 12.31 -6.15
CA LEU A 21 -26.15 12.48 -5.96
C LEU A 21 -26.51 13.92 -6.34
N SER A 22 -27.33 14.10 -7.37
CA SER A 22 -27.72 15.44 -7.80
C SER A 22 -28.74 16.05 -6.84
N PHE A 23 -28.78 17.38 -6.74
CA PHE A 23 -29.85 18.06 -6.01
C PHE A 23 -30.41 19.26 -6.78
N THR A 24 -31.65 19.59 -6.48
CA THR A 24 -32.27 20.89 -6.72
C THR A 24 -32.33 21.69 -5.41
N PRO A 25 -32.48 23.02 -5.45
CA PRO A 25 -32.60 23.82 -4.23
C PRO A 25 -33.71 23.34 -3.28
N GLN A 26 -34.76 22.71 -3.81
CA GLN A 26 -35.90 22.24 -3.03
C GLN A 26 -35.63 20.90 -2.32
N ASN A 27 -34.74 20.05 -2.84
CA ASN A 27 -34.51 18.71 -2.29
C ASN A 27 -33.12 18.53 -1.65
N GLU A 28 -32.27 19.56 -1.66
CA GLU A 28 -30.88 19.48 -1.20
C GLU A 28 -30.73 18.87 0.20
N ALA A 29 -31.57 19.29 1.16
CA ALA A 29 -31.52 18.75 2.52
C ALA A 29 -31.79 17.24 2.57
N GLN A 30 -32.71 16.75 1.73
CA GLN A 30 -33.03 15.33 1.64
C GLN A 30 -31.90 14.53 0.97
N VAL A 31 -31.29 15.10 -0.07
CA VAL A 31 -30.14 14.48 -0.77
C VAL A 31 -28.94 14.40 0.16
N ARG A 32 -28.66 15.45 0.95
CA ARG A 32 -27.61 15.43 1.98
C ARG A 32 -27.81 14.29 2.98
N LEU A 33 -29.00 14.15 3.56
CA LEU A 33 -29.32 13.08 4.51
C LEU A 33 -29.22 11.68 3.87
N THR A 34 -29.42 11.58 2.56
CA THR A 34 -29.26 10.33 1.82
C THR A 34 -27.78 10.01 1.64
N ALA A 35 -26.98 11.01 1.27
CA ALA A 35 -25.53 10.89 1.14
C ALA A 35 -24.88 10.45 2.48
N GLU A 36 -25.27 11.10 3.58
CA GLU A 36 -24.79 10.77 4.93
C GLU A 36 -25.10 9.32 5.31
N ARG A 37 -26.33 8.85 5.05
CA ARG A 37 -26.73 7.45 5.29
C ARG A 37 -25.93 6.47 4.43
N ILE A 38 -25.61 6.80 3.18
CA ILE A 38 -24.78 5.95 2.32
C ILE A 38 -23.38 5.83 2.92
N VAL A 39 -22.77 6.96 3.32
CA VAL A 39 -21.46 6.99 3.98
C VAL A 39 -21.44 6.12 5.23
N GLU A 40 -22.45 6.25 6.11
CA GLU A 40 -22.56 5.43 7.32
C GLU A 40 -22.63 3.93 7.00
N ARG A 41 -23.41 3.52 6.00
CA ARG A 41 -23.51 2.11 5.62
C ARG A 41 -22.19 1.56 5.10
N ILE A 42 -21.48 2.33 4.27
CA ILE A 42 -20.18 1.92 3.74
C ILE A 42 -19.13 1.85 4.86
N LYS A 43 -19.12 2.82 5.78
CA LYS A 43 -18.25 2.78 6.97
C LYS A 43 -18.51 1.55 7.86
N ASN A 44 -19.76 1.06 7.87
CA ASN A 44 -20.15 -0.17 8.56
C ASN A 44 -19.91 -1.45 7.72
N GLY A 45 -19.13 -1.38 6.64
CA GLY A 45 -18.70 -2.54 5.85
C GLY A 45 -19.59 -2.88 4.65
N ALA A 46 -20.58 -2.05 4.31
CA ALA A 46 -21.37 -2.27 3.11
C ALA A 46 -20.52 -2.04 1.84
N PRO A 47 -20.68 -2.84 0.77
CA PRO A 47 -19.86 -2.75 -0.42
C PRO A 47 -20.13 -1.45 -1.20
N PHE A 48 -19.09 -0.63 -1.37
CA PHE A 48 -19.17 0.68 -2.05
C PHE A 48 -19.76 0.56 -3.46
N GLU A 49 -19.32 -0.44 -4.23
CA GLU A 49 -19.70 -0.64 -5.63
C GLU A 49 -21.20 -0.89 -5.80
N ALA A 50 -21.85 -1.52 -4.82
CA ALA A 50 -23.28 -1.78 -4.85
C ALA A 50 -24.06 -0.46 -4.70
N TYR A 51 -23.65 0.38 -3.75
CA TYR A 51 -24.24 1.70 -3.55
C TYR A 51 -23.97 2.62 -4.73
N ALA A 52 -22.77 2.57 -5.32
CA ALA A 52 -22.45 3.33 -6.51
C ALA A 52 -23.34 2.93 -7.70
N ARG A 53 -23.56 1.64 -7.95
CA ARG A 53 -24.47 1.18 -9.01
C ARG A 53 -25.93 1.57 -8.77
N GLN A 54 -26.36 1.57 -7.51
CA GLN A 54 -27.75 1.79 -7.15
C GLN A 54 -28.13 3.26 -7.08
N PHE A 55 -27.26 4.10 -6.54
CA PHE A 55 -27.58 5.48 -6.18
C PHE A 55 -26.82 6.52 -6.99
N SER A 56 -25.64 6.20 -7.54
CA SER A 56 -24.84 7.22 -8.23
C SER A 56 -25.49 7.62 -9.55
N GLU A 57 -25.53 8.93 -9.78
CA GLU A 57 -25.95 9.56 -11.04
C GLU A 57 -24.75 9.90 -11.94
N SER A 58 -23.54 9.50 -11.56
CA SER A 58 -22.33 9.68 -12.36
C SER A 58 -22.20 8.66 -13.51
N ALA A 59 -21.39 8.98 -14.52
CA ALA A 59 -21.11 8.06 -15.63
C ALA A 59 -20.41 6.76 -15.19
N THR A 60 -19.72 6.79 -14.04
CA THR A 60 -19.01 5.64 -13.46
C THR A 60 -19.94 4.70 -12.68
N ALA A 61 -21.20 5.07 -12.43
CA ALA A 61 -22.17 4.27 -11.68
C ALA A 61 -22.27 2.83 -12.19
N ALA A 62 -22.36 2.64 -13.51
CA ALA A 62 -22.49 1.32 -14.14
C ALA A 62 -21.28 0.39 -13.90
N VAL A 63 -20.10 0.97 -13.61
CA VAL A 63 -18.87 0.25 -13.28
C VAL A 63 -18.56 0.30 -11.78
N GLY A 64 -19.56 0.55 -10.94
CA GLY A 64 -19.40 0.58 -9.48
C GLY A 64 -18.67 1.82 -8.96
N GLY A 65 -18.79 2.94 -9.68
CA GLY A 65 -18.18 4.22 -9.31
C GLY A 65 -16.70 4.31 -9.62
N ASP A 66 -16.11 3.34 -10.33
CA ASP A 66 -14.66 3.30 -10.57
C ASP A 66 -14.17 4.47 -11.45
N MET A 67 -13.34 5.35 -10.87
CA MET A 67 -12.66 6.45 -11.55
C MET A 67 -11.24 6.04 -12.01
N GLY A 68 -10.72 4.91 -11.52
CA GLY A 68 -9.36 4.47 -11.73
C GLY A 68 -8.32 5.34 -11.00
N TRP A 69 -7.07 5.22 -11.45
CA TRP A 69 -5.94 5.99 -10.94
C TRP A 69 -5.96 7.42 -11.47
N MET A 70 -6.01 8.39 -10.58
CA MET A 70 -5.95 9.82 -10.89
C MET A 70 -4.79 10.48 -10.14
N ALA A 71 -4.00 11.29 -10.85
CA ALA A 71 -2.91 12.05 -10.25
C ALA A 71 -3.47 13.21 -9.41
N GLU A 72 -2.78 13.59 -8.33
CA GLU A 72 -3.21 14.65 -7.42
C GLU A 72 -3.48 15.99 -8.14
N SER A 73 -2.69 16.30 -9.16
CA SER A 73 -2.80 17.46 -10.05
C SER A 73 -4.06 17.46 -10.91
N GLN A 74 -4.64 16.28 -11.17
CA GLN A 74 -5.89 16.14 -11.93
C GLN A 74 -7.12 16.35 -11.05
N LEU A 75 -6.97 16.30 -9.73
CA LEU A 75 -8.05 16.53 -8.77
C LEU A 75 -8.32 18.02 -8.63
N ASN A 76 -9.61 18.39 -8.53
CA ASN A 76 -9.99 19.73 -8.08
C ASN A 76 -9.58 19.95 -6.62
N ALA A 77 -9.56 21.21 -6.17
CA ALA A 77 -9.04 21.56 -4.84
C ALA A 77 -9.77 20.84 -3.69
N ASP A 78 -11.10 20.77 -3.73
CA ASP A 78 -11.90 20.15 -2.67
C ASP A 78 -11.68 18.64 -2.61
N THR A 79 -11.65 17.98 -3.77
CA THR A 79 -11.36 16.54 -3.88
C THR A 79 -9.95 16.24 -3.38
N ARG A 80 -8.97 17.05 -3.77
CA ARG A 80 -7.58 16.89 -3.35
C ARG A 80 -7.45 16.97 -1.84
N LEU A 81 -8.06 17.99 -1.22
CA LEU A 81 -8.07 18.16 0.23
C LEU A 81 -8.75 16.98 0.93
N ALA A 82 -9.86 16.48 0.38
CA ALA A 82 -10.57 15.36 0.95
C ALA A 82 -9.76 14.05 0.91
N VAL A 83 -9.05 13.76 -0.18
CA VAL A 83 -8.35 12.47 -0.36
C VAL A 83 -6.93 12.42 0.19
N ARG A 84 -6.27 13.57 0.39
CA ARG A 84 -4.86 13.65 0.81
C ARG A 84 -4.60 12.88 2.12
N ASP A 85 -5.50 13.04 3.09
CA ASP A 85 -5.37 12.47 4.43
C ASP A 85 -6.26 11.23 4.64
N MET A 86 -6.90 10.73 3.57
CA MET A 86 -7.70 9.51 3.66
C MET A 86 -6.82 8.28 3.87
N ARG A 87 -7.38 7.34 4.64
CA ARG A 87 -6.85 5.98 4.71
C ARG A 87 -7.36 5.18 3.52
N VAL A 88 -6.54 4.26 3.03
CA VAL A 88 -6.97 3.30 2.01
C VAL A 88 -8.15 2.49 2.56
N ASN A 89 -9.10 2.18 1.68
CA ASN A 89 -10.39 1.53 1.95
C ASN A 89 -11.37 2.34 2.83
N THR A 90 -11.28 3.67 2.82
CA THR A 90 -12.24 4.55 3.51
C THR A 90 -13.02 5.43 2.53
N VAL A 91 -14.15 5.97 3.00
CA VAL A 91 -14.97 6.96 2.27
C VAL A 91 -14.86 8.35 2.89
N THR A 92 -15.02 9.39 2.07
CA THR A 92 -15.18 10.77 2.55
C THR A 92 -16.55 10.99 3.19
N GLU A 93 -16.69 12.09 3.94
CA GLU A 93 -18.00 12.69 4.15
C GLU A 93 -18.58 13.19 2.80
N PRO A 94 -19.90 13.43 2.70
CA PRO A 94 -20.50 13.99 1.50
C PRO A 94 -19.96 15.39 1.19
N LEU A 95 -19.24 15.52 0.08
CA LEU A 95 -18.68 16.77 -0.40
C LEU A 95 -19.74 17.52 -1.19
N ARG A 96 -20.14 18.70 -0.72
CA ARG A 96 -21.11 19.55 -1.42
C ARG A 96 -20.45 20.19 -2.64
N THR A 97 -21.02 19.99 -3.82
CA THR A 97 -20.62 20.62 -5.08
C THR A 97 -21.73 21.53 -5.61
N ALA A 98 -21.49 22.21 -6.73
CA ALA A 98 -22.50 23.08 -7.36
C ALA A 98 -23.74 22.31 -7.86
N GLY A 99 -23.60 21.03 -8.22
CA GLY A 99 -24.67 20.23 -8.83
C GLY A 99 -25.17 19.06 -7.98
N GLY A 100 -24.60 18.82 -6.80
CA GLY A 100 -24.86 17.60 -6.05
C GLY A 100 -23.94 17.38 -4.85
N TYR A 101 -24.10 16.23 -4.20
CA TYR A 101 -23.15 15.71 -3.22
C TYR A 101 -22.29 14.62 -3.84
N GLN A 102 -20.97 14.69 -3.63
CA GLN A 102 -20.01 13.68 -4.07
C GLN A 102 -19.45 12.93 -2.86
N ILE A 103 -19.42 11.61 -2.91
CA ILE A 103 -18.76 10.74 -1.93
C ILE A 103 -17.63 10.03 -2.65
N LEU A 104 -16.43 10.11 -2.11
CA LEU A 104 -15.25 9.46 -2.68
C LEU A 104 -14.84 8.27 -1.82
N TYR A 105 -14.36 7.22 -2.47
CA TYR A 105 -13.78 6.04 -1.85
C TYR A 105 -12.34 5.87 -2.29
N LEU A 106 -11.42 5.83 -1.34
CA LEU A 106 -10.00 5.62 -1.64
C LEU A 106 -9.70 4.12 -1.69
N ARG A 107 -9.64 3.52 -2.89
CA ARG A 107 -9.29 2.10 -3.07
C ARG A 107 -7.82 1.84 -2.82
N ASP A 108 -6.97 2.76 -3.26
CA ASP A 108 -5.51 2.63 -3.17
C ASP A 108 -4.85 3.99 -3.38
N ARG A 109 -3.61 4.16 -2.90
CA ARG A 109 -2.79 5.35 -3.08
C ARG A 109 -1.35 4.96 -3.33
N ARG A 110 -0.74 5.53 -4.37
CA ARG A 110 0.67 5.34 -4.69
C ARG A 110 1.32 6.68 -5.03
N ARG A 111 2.63 6.69 -5.18
CA ARG A 111 3.35 7.83 -5.75
C ARG A 111 3.93 7.45 -7.10
N ILE A 112 3.82 8.34 -8.07
CA ILE A 112 4.26 8.12 -9.43
C ILE A 112 5.78 8.06 -9.44
N LEU A 113 6.33 6.97 -9.99
CA LEU A 113 7.76 6.82 -10.21
C LEU A 113 8.63 7.15 -8.98
N SER A 114 8.13 6.84 -7.77
CA SER A 114 8.91 6.94 -6.55
C SER A 114 8.97 5.58 -5.85
N ALA A 115 10.13 5.30 -5.28
CA ALA A 115 10.40 4.09 -4.53
C ALA A 115 9.52 4.16 -3.26
N ASP A 116 8.73 3.13 -2.99
CA ASP A 116 8.14 2.98 -1.65
C ASP A 116 9.31 2.65 -0.70
N PRO A 117 9.58 3.46 0.33
CA PRO A 117 10.65 3.15 1.29
C PRO A 117 10.54 1.75 1.88
N LEU A 118 9.33 1.19 1.98
CA LEU A 118 9.10 -0.16 2.47
C LEU A 118 9.46 -1.27 1.48
N ASP A 119 9.65 -0.95 0.19
CA ASP A 119 10.20 -1.88 -0.80
C ASP A 119 11.73 -2.00 -0.73
N GLN A 120 12.38 -1.24 0.15
CA GLN A 120 13.82 -1.31 0.33
C GLN A 120 14.24 -2.71 0.76
N GLN A 121 15.27 -3.23 0.09
CA GLN A 121 15.81 -4.55 0.34
C GLN A 121 17.01 -4.45 1.28
N LEU A 122 16.99 -5.27 2.34
CA LEU A 122 18.06 -5.43 3.30
C LEU A 122 18.69 -6.80 3.12
N HIS A 123 19.99 -6.85 2.86
CA HIS A 123 20.77 -8.07 3.00
C HIS A 123 21.24 -8.17 4.45
N LEU A 124 20.85 -9.25 5.14
CA LEU A 124 21.05 -9.39 6.57
C LEU A 124 21.88 -10.63 6.89
N LYS A 125 22.82 -10.46 7.81
CA LYS A 125 23.43 -11.57 8.56
C LYS A 125 22.92 -11.59 9.99
N GLN A 126 23.10 -12.71 10.67
CA GLN A 126 22.66 -12.90 12.04
C GLN A 126 23.76 -13.51 12.92
N MET A 127 23.64 -13.24 14.21
CA MET A 127 24.30 -13.95 15.30
C MET A 127 23.25 -14.45 16.27
N PHE A 128 23.34 -15.71 16.68
CA PHE A 128 22.36 -16.37 17.52
C PHE A 128 23.01 -17.04 18.73
N TRP A 129 22.48 -16.74 19.91
CA TRP A 129 22.86 -17.35 21.18
C TRP A 129 21.70 -18.22 21.67
N ALA A 130 21.90 -19.55 21.68
CA ALA A 130 20.88 -20.48 22.13
C ALA A 130 20.61 -20.34 23.63
N ALA A 131 19.34 -20.42 24.02
CA ALA A 131 18.96 -20.56 25.42
C ALA A 131 19.33 -21.97 25.91
N ALA A 132 19.94 -22.08 27.10
CA ALA A 132 20.28 -23.38 27.69
C ALA A 132 19.02 -24.23 27.95
N ASN A 133 17.92 -23.57 28.34
CA ASN A 133 16.59 -24.15 28.35
C ASN A 133 15.59 -23.11 27.81
N ALA A 134 14.92 -23.42 26.71
CA ALA A 134 14.00 -22.53 26.01
C ALA A 134 12.85 -22.02 26.89
N GLU A 135 12.42 -22.78 27.90
CA GLU A 135 11.32 -22.39 28.78
C GLU A 135 11.82 -21.61 30.00
N ALA A 136 12.85 -22.12 30.68
CA ALA A 136 13.31 -21.58 31.96
C ALA A 136 14.24 -20.36 31.85
N THR A 137 14.85 -20.12 30.69
CA THR A 137 15.86 -19.05 30.55
C THR A 137 15.19 -17.68 30.45
N ASP A 138 15.67 -16.67 31.19
CA ASP A 138 15.23 -15.29 31.02
C ASP A 138 15.91 -14.64 29.81
N LYS A 139 15.14 -14.44 28.74
CA LYS A 139 15.63 -13.85 27.48
C LYS A 139 15.91 -12.36 27.62
N SER A 140 15.22 -11.65 28.52
CA SER A 140 15.45 -10.23 28.74
C SER A 140 16.82 -9.97 29.36
N ALA A 141 17.20 -10.80 30.33
CA ALA A 141 18.54 -10.78 30.92
C ALA A 141 19.63 -11.15 29.90
N MET A 142 19.38 -12.16 29.05
CA MET A 142 20.30 -12.52 27.97
C MET A 142 20.47 -11.38 26.95
N VAL A 143 19.37 -10.76 26.51
CA VAL A 143 19.38 -9.60 25.61
C VAL A 143 20.24 -8.49 26.20
N ALA A 144 20.03 -8.13 27.48
CA ALA A 144 20.81 -7.10 28.15
C ALA A 144 22.31 -7.46 28.25
N ALA A 145 22.64 -8.72 28.51
CA ALA A 145 24.02 -9.19 28.60
C ALA A 145 24.73 -9.15 27.24
N ILE A 146 24.04 -9.56 26.17
CA ILE A 146 24.55 -9.53 24.80
C ILE A 146 24.71 -8.08 24.34
N GLN A 147 23.70 -7.24 24.53
CA GLN A 147 23.72 -5.82 24.15
C GLN A 147 24.93 -5.06 24.71
N ARG A 148 25.39 -5.39 25.94
CA ARG A 148 26.56 -4.74 26.55
C ARG A 148 27.89 -5.07 25.86
N LYS A 149 27.98 -6.22 25.20
CA LYS A 149 29.21 -6.71 24.54
C LYS A 149 29.17 -6.49 23.03
N LEU A 150 27.97 -6.32 22.49
CA LEU A 150 27.74 -6.19 21.06
C LEU A 150 28.20 -4.79 20.59
N PRO A 151 29.14 -4.70 19.64
CA PRO A 151 29.50 -3.42 19.06
C PRO A 151 28.34 -2.87 18.23
N ALA A 152 28.25 -1.54 18.13
CA ALA A 152 27.20 -0.88 17.34
C ALA A 152 27.35 -1.14 15.83
N ARG A 153 28.57 -1.41 15.36
CA ARG A 153 28.87 -1.70 13.95
C ARG A 153 29.80 -2.90 13.82
N ILE A 154 29.55 -3.73 12.81
CA ILE A 154 30.35 -4.91 12.45
C ILE A 154 30.47 -4.94 10.93
N ALA A 155 31.68 -5.07 10.40
CA ALA A 155 31.85 -5.32 8.96
C ALA A 155 31.28 -6.70 8.62
N CYS A 156 30.56 -6.83 7.51
CA CYS A 156 29.81 -8.06 7.25
C CYS A 156 30.64 -9.31 7.00
N ASP A 157 31.90 -9.16 6.61
CA ASP A 157 32.86 -10.26 6.50
C ASP A 157 33.33 -10.76 7.88
N ASP A 158 33.20 -9.94 8.92
CA ASP A 158 33.66 -10.22 10.29
C ASP A 158 32.54 -10.74 11.20
N VAL A 159 31.30 -10.87 10.71
CA VAL A 159 30.15 -11.25 11.54
C VAL A 159 30.37 -12.61 12.20
N GLU A 160 30.80 -13.61 11.44
CA GLU A 160 31.02 -14.97 11.92
C GLU A 160 32.19 -15.03 12.91
N ALA A 161 33.26 -14.27 12.67
CA ALA A 161 34.40 -14.15 13.58
C ALA A 161 34.00 -13.47 14.89
N THR A 162 33.24 -12.39 14.81
CA THR A 162 32.71 -11.64 15.96
C THR A 162 31.76 -12.51 16.78
N ALA A 163 30.87 -13.25 16.10
CA ALA A 163 29.93 -14.17 16.74
C ALA A 163 30.67 -15.23 17.57
N LYS A 164 31.72 -15.83 16.99
CA LYS A 164 32.56 -16.81 17.69
C LYS A 164 33.25 -16.21 18.92
N ALA A 165 33.80 -14.99 18.79
CA ALA A 165 34.43 -14.27 19.91
C ALA A 165 33.43 -13.94 21.04
N LEU A 166 32.17 -13.65 20.69
CA LEU A 166 31.08 -13.35 21.62
C LEU A 166 30.34 -14.59 22.13
N GLY A 167 30.78 -15.80 21.78
CA GLY A 167 30.17 -17.05 22.23
C GLY A 167 28.78 -17.33 21.64
N ALA A 168 28.49 -16.80 20.44
CA ALA A 168 27.29 -17.15 19.71
C ALA A 168 27.30 -18.64 19.33
N SER A 169 26.15 -19.27 19.42
CA SER A 169 25.97 -20.68 19.03
C SER A 169 25.96 -20.84 17.51
N GLN A 170 25.44 -19.84 16.79
CA GLN A 170 25.37 -19.84 15.33
C GLN A 170 25.54 -18.42 14.79
N ALA A 171 26.09 -18.31 13.59
CA ALA A 171 26.11 -17.08 12.80
C ALA A 171 26.09 -17.41 11.31
N GLY A 172 25.61 -16.47 10.51
CA GLY A 172 25.60 -16.60 9.05
C GLY A 172 24.48 -15.80 8.40
N GLU A 173 24.16 -16.20 7.18
CA GLU A 173 23.18 -15.51 6.32
C GLU A 173 21.75 -15.65 6.83
N VAL A 174 21.01 -14.55 6.75
CA VAL A 174 19.53 -14.56 6.75
C VAL A 174 19.02 -14.45 5.31
N GLY A 175 19.75 -13.72 4.46
CA GLY A 175 19.38 -13.45 3.08
C GLY A 175 18.87 -12.02 2.87
N THR A 176 18.27 -11.78 1.70
CA THR A 176 17.72 -10.47 1.34
C THR A 176 16.22 -10.42 1.62
N LEU A 177 15.78 -9.45 2.42
CA LEU A 177 14.37 -9.26 2.82
C LEU A 177 13.94 -7.83 2.48
N ARG A 178 12.66 -7.64 2.13
CA ARG A 178 12.08 -6.29 1.99
C ARG A 178 11.53 -5.82 3.33
N LEU A 179 11.67 -4.52 3.65
CA LEU A 179 11.14 -3.95 4.88
C LEU A 179 9.64 -4.23 5.09
N ARG A 180 8.83 -4.20 4.02
CA ARG A 180 7.40 -4.52 4.07
C ARG A 180 7.06 -5.95 4.48
N ASP A 181 7.97 -6.89 4.23
CA ASP A 181 7.76 -8.32 4.51
C ASP A 181 8.12 -8.66 5.98
N LEU A 182 8.69 -7.71 6.72
CA LEU A 182 9.07 -7.89 8.12
C LEU A 182 7.91 -7.56 9.08
N PRO A 183 7.85 -8.23 10.24
CA PRO A 183 6.99 -7.84 11.35
C PRO A 183 7.24 -6.38 11.78
N PRO A 184 6.22 -5.63 12.23
CA PRO A 184 6.34 -4.21 12.56
C PRO A 184 7.47 -3.91 13.56
N GLU A 185 7.59 -4.71 14.61
CA GLU A 185 8.58 -4.51 15.67
C GLU A 185 10.01 -4.61 15.16
N LEU A 186 10.24 -5.52 14.20
CA LEU A 186 11.54 -5.70 13.57
C LEU A 186 11.79 -4.62 12.50
N ARG A 187 10.76 -4.24 11.76
CA ARG A 187 10.83 -3.19 10.75
C ARG A 187 11.27 -1.87 11.37
N ASP A 188 10.65 -1.46 12.47
CA ASP A 188 10.93 -0.18 13.14
C ASP A 188 12.39 -0.11 13.63
N GLN A 189 12.95 -1.26 14.04
CA GLN A 189 14.34 -1.36 14.48
C GLN A 189 15.33 -1.33 13.32
N LEU A 190 14.98 -1.84 12.14
CA LEU A 190 15.87 -1.93 10.98
C LEU A 190 15.73 -0.76 10.00
N GLU A 191 14.61 -0.03 10.06
CA GLU A 191 14.28 1.05 9.13
C GLU A 191 15.38 2.13 9.09
N ASN A 192 15.96 2.44 10.25
CA ASN A 192 16.93 3.53 10.41
C ASN A 192 18.39 3.07 10.55
N LEU A 193 18.67 1.79 10.26
CA LEU A 193 20.04 1.25 10.33
C LEU A 193 20.72 1.28 8.96
N ASP A 194 21.99 1.68 8.98
CA ASP A 194 22.87 1.72 7.82
C ASP A 194 23.62 0.39 7.61
N ALA A 195 24.25 0.24 6.44
CA ALA A 195 25.14 -0.89 6.20
C ALA A 195 26.28 -0.93 7.23
N GLY A 196 26.55 -2.11 7.77
CA GLY A 196 27.46 -2.38 8.88
C GLY A 196 26.84 -2.22 10.27
N ASP A 197 25.63 -1.68 10.41
CA ASP A 197 25.03 -1.49 11.73
C ASP A 197 24.46 -2.79 12.30
N VAL A 198 24.56 -2.90 13.62
CA VAL A 198 24.02 -4.03 14.37
C VAL A 198 22.71 -3.62 15.03
N ALA A 199 21.63 -4.33 14.68
CA ALA A 199 20.33 -4.14 15.31
C ALA A 199 20.36 -4.61 16.77
N PRO A 200 19.56 -3.98 17.66
CA PRO A 200 19.38 -4.46 19.02
C PRO A 200 19.02 -5.95 19.04
N PRO A 201 19.62 -6.77 19.94
CA PRO A 201 19.34 -8.18 20.02
C PRO A 201 17.91 -8.40 20.51
N ILE A 202 17.23 -9.35 19.89
CA ILE A 202 15.84 -9.68 20.13
C ILE A 202 15.76 -11.07 20.75
N GLY A 203 14.94 -11.20 21.79
CA GLY A 203 14.64 -12.49 22.41
C GLY A 203 13.62 -13.27 21.58
N PHE A 204 13.93 -14.53 21.31
CA PHE A 204 13.05 -15.52 20.69
C PHE A 204 12.88 -16.72 21.65
N PRO A 205 11.88 -17.59 21.44
CA PRO A 205 11.68 -18.76 22.31
C PRO A 205 12.94 -19.63 22.47
N THR A 206 13.74 -19.75 21.42
CA THR A 206 14.91 -20.62 21.37
C THR A 206 16.22 -19.94 21.80
N GLY A 207 16.24 -18.62 22.01
CA GLY A 207 17.46 -17.89 22.32
C GLY A 207 17.38 -16.41 21.96
N VAL A 208 18.54 -15.78 21.81
CA VAL A 208 18.64 -14.36 21.45
C VAL A 208 19.32 -14.24 20.09
N ARG A 209 18.82 -13.33 19.25
CA ARG A 209 19.38 -13.06 17.92
C ARG A 209 19.72 -11.58 17.77
N ALA A 210 20.90 -11.29 17.25
CA ALA A 210 21.25 -9.98 16.72
C ALA A 210 21.34 -10.05 15.20
N LEU A 211 20.93 -8.98 14.53
CA LEU A 211 21.00 -8.85 13.07
C LEU A 211 22.03 -7.79 12.71
N VAL A 212 22.73 -8.01 11.60
CA VAL A 212 23.68 -7.05 11.02
C VAL A 212 23.19 -6.70 9.64
N VAL A 213 23.03 -5.41 9.36
CA VAL A 213 22.62 -4.91 8.04
C VAL A 213 23.85 -4.89 7.15
N CYS A 214 23.92 -5.75 6.14
CA CYS A 214 25.09 -5.85 5.27
C CYS A 214 24.98 -5.01 4.01
N GLU A 215 23.78 -4.91 3.47
CA GLU A 215 23.53 -4.08 2.30
C GLU A 215 22.13 -3.48 2.42
N ARG A 216 22.00 -2.22 2.02
CA ARG A 216 20.73 -1.53 1.83
C ARG A 216 20.59 -1.21 0.35
N ARG A 217 19.59 -1.79 -0.31
CA ARG A 217 19.28 -1.51 -1.73
C ARG A 217 17.97 -0.76 -1.84
N GLU A 218 18.06 0.48 -2.29
CA GLU A 218 16.93 1.30 -2.70
C GLU A 218 16.02 0.53 -3.66
N PRO A 219 14.69 0.65 -3.53
CA PRO A 219 13.78 0.06 -4.50
C PRO A 219 14.04 0.65 -5.88
N GLN A 220 14.28 -0.20 -6.88
CA GLN A 220 14.35 0.26 -8.25
C GLN A 220 12.96 0.65 -8.73
N VAL A 221 12.74 1.96 -8.90
CA VAL A 221 11.58 2.46 -9.61
C VAL A 221 11.79 2.22 -11.10
N ALA A 222 11.32 1.08 -11.60
CA ALA A 222 11.24 0.87 -13.04
C ALA A 222 10.10 1.73 -13.59
N ALA A 223 10.42 2.76 -14.38
CA ALA A 223 9.41 3.42 -15.19
C ALA A 223 8.86 2.42 -16.22
N PRO A 224 7.53 2.39 -16.46
CA PRO A 224 6.97 1.52 -17.48
C PRO A 224 7.59 1.85 -18.82
N THR A 225 7.98 0.82 -19.57
CA THR A 225 8.59 0.99 -20.88
C THR A 225 7.57 1.47 -21.90
N TYR A 226 8.03 1.94 -23.06
CA TYR A 226 7.15 2.26 -24.18
C TYR A 226 6.24 1.08 -24.53
N ASP A 227 6.80 -0.14 -24.57
CA ASP A 227 6.06 -1.35 -24.90
C ASP A 227 4.99 -1.68 -23.84
N ASP A 228 5.29 -1.50 -22.55
CA ASP A 228 4.31 -1.68 -21.47
C ASP A 228 3.10 -0.76 -21.66
N ILE A 229 3.36 0.52 -21.93
CA ILE A 229 2.32 1.52 -22.17
C ILE A 229 1.54 1.21 -23.45
N TYR A 230 2.24 0.86 -24.53
CA TYR A 230 1.61 0.52 -25.80
C TYR A 230 0.68 -0.69 -25.65
N ASN A 231 1.14 -1.73 -24.97
CA ASN A 231 0.37 -2.95 -24.72
C ASN A 231 -0.85 -2.64 -23.85
N GLN A 232 -0.69 -1.83 -22.80
CA GLN A 232 -1.79 -1.44 -21.93
C GLN A 232 -2.86 -0.62 -22.67
N LEU A 233 -2.46 0.37 -23.48
CA LEU A 233 -3.38 1.18 -24.29
C LEU A 233 -4.07 0.34 -25.38
N SER A 234 -3.34 -0.61 -25.97
CA SER A 234 -3.89 -1.54 -26.97
C SER A 234 -4.94 -2.47 -26.34
N GLN A 235 -4.65 -3.04 -25.16
CA GLN A 235 -5.58 -3.84 -24.37
C GLN A 235 -6.82 -3.02 -23.95
N GLN A 236 -6.65 -1.76 -23.54
CA GLN A 236 -7.77 -0.86 -23.22
C GLN A 236 -8.65 -0.60 -24.46
N ARG A 237 -8.06 -0.34 -25.63
CA ARG A 237 -8.83 -0.16 -26.88
C ARG A 237 -9.58 -1.44 -27.28
N LEU A 238 -8.90 -2.59 -27.25
CA LEU A 238 -9.50 -3.88 -27.57
C LEU A 238 -10.66 -4.21 -26.62
N SER A 239 -10.47 -4.02 -25.32
CA SER A 239 -11.53 -4.28 -24.33
C SER A 239 -12.73 -3.33 -24.50
N MET A 240 -12.52 -2.05 -24.85
CA MET A 240 -13.60 -1.13 -25.18
C MET A 240 -14.39 -1.56 -26.41
N MET A 241 -13.69 -1.99 -27.48
CA MET A 241 -14.33 -2.51 -28.70
C MET A 241 -15.12 -3.79 -28.42
N ALA A 242 -14.54 -4.73 -27.68
CA ALA A 242 -15.21 -5.97 -27.27
C ALA A 242 -16.47 -5.70 -26.45
N ARG A 243 -16.41 -4.76 -25.49
CA ARG A 243 -17.59 -4.34 -24.70
C ARG A 243 -18.67 -3.73 -25.58
N ARG A 244 -18.31 -2.90 -26.55
CA ARG A 244 -19.27 -2.33 -27.52
C ARG A 244 -19.94 -3.44 -28.33
N TYR A 245 -19.15 -4.35 -28.89
CA TYR A 245 -19.65 -5.48 -29.66
C TYR A 245 -20.59 -6.38 -28.86
N LEU A 246 -20.25 -6.72 -27.61
CA LEU A 246 -21.12 -7.51 -26.73
C LEU A 246 -22.42 -6.78 -26.39
N ARG A 247 -22.42 -5.45 -26.27
CA ARG A 247 -23.65 -4.67 -26.11
C ARG A 247 -24.52 -4.75 -27.35
N ASP A 248 -23.92 -4.61 -28.54
CA ASP A 248 -24.63 -4.68 -29.81
C ASP A 248 -25.26 -6.08 -29.98
N LEU A 249 -24.50 -7.15 -29.73
CA LEU A 249 -25.01 -8.53 -29.74
C LEU A 249 -26.15 -8.75 -28.73
N ARG A 250 -26.06 -8.19 -27.52
CA ARG A 250 -27.15 -8.29 -26.53
C ARG A 250 -28.40 -7.54 -26.96
N ARG A 251 -28.25 -6.40 -27.63
CA ARG A 251 -29.39 -5.62 -28.15
C ARG A 251 -30.11 -6.38 -29.27
N ASP A 252 -29.35 -7.05 -30.12
CA ASP A 252 -29.90 -7.77 -31.27
C ASP A 252 -30.39 -9.18 -30.91
N ALA A 253 -30.02 -9.70 -29.74
CA ALA A 253 -30.53 -10.98 -29.23
C ALA A 253 -31.98 -10.86 -28.74
N ILE A 254 -32.85 -11.73 -29.26
CA ILE A 254 -34.19 -11.95 -28.71
C ILE A 254 -34.04 -12.84 -27.48
N VAL A 255 -34.22 -12.28 -26.29
CA VAL A 255 -34.15 -13.02 -25.02
C VAL A 255 -35.57 -13.35 -24.59
N ASP A 256 -35.93 -14.63 -24.70
CA ASP A 256 -37.22 -15.16 -24.23
C ASP A 256 -37.05 -15.64 -22.79
N TYR A 257 -37.73 -14.98 -21.85
CA TYR A 257 -37.75 -15.38 -20.44
C TYR A 257 -38.95 -16.30 -20.21
N ARG A 258 -38.69 -17.58 -19.94
CA ARG A 258 -39.70 -18.56 -19.50
C ARG A 258 -39.79 -18.63 -17.99
#